data_AF-C2EFH3-F1
#
_entry.id   AF-C2EFH3-F1
#
_cell.length_a   1.000
_cell.length_b   1.000
_cell.length_c   1.000
_cell.angle_alpha   90.00
_cell.angle_beta   90.00
_cell.angle_gamma   90.00
#
_symmetry.space_group_name_H-M   'P 1'
#
loop_
_entity.id
_entity.type
_entity.pdbx_description
1 polymer ?
#
loop_
_entity_poly.entity_id
_entity_poly.type
_entity_poly.pdbx_seq_one_letter_code
_entity_poly.pdbx_strand_id
1 'polypeptide(L)' 'MRGMRERLGELMQKDAVKFVGRTIFYFLILAALVYLYSYSGIDQPHFIYNEF' A
#
# COMPACT_ATOMS: atom_id res chain seq x y z
N MET A 1 -25.05 24.39 16.01
CA MET A 1 -23.58 24.30 15.81
C MET A 1 -23.28 22.96 15.16
N ARG A 2 -22.73 22.90 13.94
CA ARG A 2 -22.35 21.63 13.30
C ARG A 2 -21.20 20.98 14.08
N GLY A 3 -21.33 19.70 14.40
CA GLY A 3 -20.36 18.97 15.22
C GLY A 3 -19.09 18.62 14.43
N MET A 4 -17.94 18.53 15.11
CA MET A 4 -16.63 18.22 14.49
C MET A 4 -16.66 16.95 13.61
N ARG A 5 -17.47 15.95 14.00
CA ARG A 5 -17.63 14.68 13.28
C ARG A 5 -18.32 14.84 11.92
N GLU A 6 -19.24 15.80 11.79
CA GLU A 6 -19.95 16.08 10.53
C GLU A 6 -19.01 16.68 9.49
N ARG A 7 -18.08 17.56 9.94
CA ARG A 7 -17.05 18.16 9.09
C ARG A 7 -16.08 17.14 8.53
N LEU A 8 -15.70 16.14 9.32
CA LEU A 8 -14.86 15.04 8.85
C LEU A 8 -15.59 14.18 7.81
N GLY A 9 -16.87 13.89 8.03
CA GLY A 9 -17.71 13.17 7.07
C GLY A 9 -17.88 13.91 5.73
N GLU A 10 -18.10 15.22 5.75
CA GLU A 10 -18.18 16.05 4.54
C GLU A 10 -16.85 16.10 3.77
N LEU A 11 -15.71 16.18 4.47
CA LEU A 11 -14.40 16.12 3.83
C LEU A 11 -14.16 14.75 3.18
N MET A 12 -14.55 13.66 3.84
CA MET A 12 -14.46 12.29 3.31
C MET A 12 -15.42 12.03 2.13
N GLN A 13 -16.49 12.81 1.99
CA GLN A 13 -17.43 12.67 0.87
C GLN A 13 -16.92 13.27 -0.44
N LYS A 14 -15.92 14.16 -0.41
CA LYS A 14 -15.31 14.74 -1.61
C LYS A 14 -14.64 13.65 -2.43
N ASP A 15 -14.94 13.60 -3.73
CA ASP A 15 -14.39 12.59 -4.64
C ASP A 15 -12.86 12.57 -4.65
N ALA A 16 -12.23 13.72 -4.45
CA ALA A 16 -10.78 13.84 -4.28
C ALA A 16 -10.25 13.06 -3.06
N VAL A 17 -10.95 13.08 -1.92
CA VAL A 17 -10.52 12.36 -0.71
C VAL A 17 -10.72 10.85 -0.88
N LYS A 18 -11.81 10.43 -1.53
CA LYS A 18 -12.01 9.02 -1.89
C LYS A 18 -10.95 8.52 -2.87
N PHE A 19 -10.60 9.33 -3.87
CA PHE A 19 -9.55 9.02 -4.84
C PHE A 19 -8.19 8.88 -4.15
N VAL A 20 -7.77 9.89 -3.38
CA VAL A 20 -6.50 9.87 -2.65
C VAL A 20 -6.44 8.72 -1.65
N GLY A 21 -7.52 8.46 -0.92
CA GLY A 21 -7.61 7.34 0.02
C GLY A 21 -7.44 5.98 -0.65
N ARG A 22 -8.08 5.76 -1.80
CA ARG A 22 -7.90 4.53 -2.60
C ARG A 22 -6.47 4.41 -3.12
N THR A 23 -5.89 5.49 -3.64
CA THR A 23 -4.51 5.50 -4.14
C THR A 23 -3.51 5.12 -3.05
N ILE A 24 -3.61 5.74 -1.87
CA ILE A 24 -2.74 5.41 -0.73
C ILE A 24 -2.93 3.95 -0.31
N PHE A 25 -4.18 3.47 -0.24
CA PHE A 25 -4.48 2.09 0.13
C PHE A 25 -3.84 1.07 -0.82
N TYR A 26 -4.05 1.22 -2.14
CA TYR A 26 -3.44 0.33 -3.12
C TYR A 26 -1.92 0.44 -3.14
N PHE A 27 -1.36 1.64 -2.95
CA PHE A 27 0.08 1.83 -2.82
C PHE A 27 0.66 1.06 -1.64
N LEU A 28 0.03 1.11 -0.47
CA LEU A 28 0.47 0.37 0.72
C LEU A 28 0.40 -1.14 0.51
N ILE A 29 -0.64 -1.65 -0.17
CA ILE A 29 -0.73 -3.06 -0.54
C ILE A 29 0.45 -3.46 -1.42
N LEU A 30 0.74 -2.68 -2.47
CA LEU A 30 1.86 -2.96 -3.37
C LEU A 30 3.20 -2.91 -2.64
N ALA A 31 3.41 -1.91 -1.77
CA ALA A 31 4.62 -1.80 -0.96
C ALA A 31 4.79 -3.01 -0.02
N ALA A 32 3.70 -3.45 0.62
CA ALA A 32 3.71 -4.64 1.48
C ALA A 32 4.01 -5.91 0.67
N LEU A 33 3.42 -6.07 -0.52
CA LEU A 33 3.70 -7.20 -1.39
C LEU A 33 5.16 -7.23 -1.85
N VAL A 34 5.73 -6.08 -2.24
CA VAL A 34 7.15 -5.98 -2.61
C VAL A 34 8.04 -6.32 -1.41
N TYR A 35 7.75 -5.75 -0.24
CA TYR A 35 8.49 -6.04 0.98
C TYR A 35 8.47 -7.53 1.34
N LEU A 36 7.27 -8.15 1.30
CA LEU A 36 7.10 -9.57 1.57
C LEU A 36 7.79 -10.42 0.49
N TYR A 37 7.73 -10.04 -0.79
CA TYR A 37 8.42 -10.73 -1.86
C TYR A 37 9.94 -10.72 -1.65
N SER A 38 10.52 -9.56 -1.37
CA SER A 38 11.95 -9.42 -1.07
C SER A 38 12.38 -10.22 0.17
N TYR A 39 11.50 -10.36 1.17
CA TYR A 39 11.80 -11.11 2.38
C TYR A 39 11.43 -12.60 2.30
N SER A 40 10.62 -13.00 1.31
CA SER A 40 10.13 -14.37 1.16
C SER A 40 11.23 -15.40 0.83
N GLY A 41 12.48 -14.96 0.65
CA GLY A 41 13.57 -15.83 0.29
C GLY A 41 13.38 -16.47 -1.08
N ILE A 42 12.50 -15.91 -1.93
CA ILE A 42 12.51 -16.11 -3.38
C ILE A 42 13.70 -15.31 -3.95
N ASP A 43 14.85 -15.42 -3.30
CA ASP A 43 16.11 -15.22 -3.94
C ASP A 43 16.29 -16.39 -4.89
N GLN A 44 16.60 -16.01 -6.12
CA GLN A 44 16.92 -16.79 -7.31
C GLN A 44 17.22 -18.29 -7.10
N PRO A 45 16.80 -19.17 -8.02
CA PRO A 45 17.20 -20.58 -7.98
C PRO A 45 18.70 -20.64 -7.81
N HIS A 46 19.16 -21.22 -6.70
CA HIS A 46 20.54 -21.38 -6.28
C HIS A 46 21.45 -21.37 -7.52
N PHE A 47 21.97 -20.18 -7.88
CA PHE A 47 22.62 -19.98 -9.17
C PHE A 47 23.86 -20.88 -9.12
N ILE A 48 23.90 -21.93 -9.95
CA ILE A 48 24.91 -23.02 -9.96
C ILE A 48 26.25 -22.49 -10.51
N TYR A 49 26.71 -21.33 -10.04
CA TYR A 49 28.01 -20.76 -10.35
C TYR A 49 28.93 -20.75 -9.12
N ASN A 50 28.41 -21.18 -7.96
CA ASN A 50 29.21 -21.42 -6.76
C ASN A 50 29.80 -22.85 -6.72
N GLU A 51 29.83 -23.54 -7.87
CA GLU A 51 30.44 -24.86 -8.06
C GLU A 51 31.71 -24.80 -8.95
N PHE A 52 32.24 -23.60 -9.21
CA PHE A 52 33.53 -23.38 -9.86
C PHE A 52 34.54 -22.74 -8.90
#